data_AF-A0A836Q2J6-F1
#
_entry.id   AF-A0A836Q2J6-F1
#
_cell.length_a   1.000
_cell.length_b   1.000
_cell.length_c   1.000
_cell.angle_alpha   90.00
_cell.angle_beta   90.00
_cell.angle_gamma   90.00
#
_symmetry.space_group_name_H-M   'P 1'
#
loop_
_entity.id
_entity.type
_entity.pdbx_description
1 polymer ?
#
loop_
_entity_poly.entity_id
_entity_poly.type
_entity_poly.pdbx_seq_one_letter_code
_entity_poly.pdbx_strand_id
1 'polypeptide(L)'
;MPRKQAPAQEEKQSRSGSWVQVEGGPILACIDMGTNSFHMIVCQASPERDNFEVITKVKEAVPFFRRSLTAHYIDEVALNSAISILKVMRKKAYEKGADSIVAVATSAVRESRNGAEVLSKIKEELEIDARMISGKEEARLIYLGVLWSMPKLKGQFGIVDIGGGSTEVIMGDRHGISFAESYKLGAARLTQRFFKKGQPTQETLREMHDEVRGVLRPAAARLEELGGVQQLIGTSGTVQSLAKIDRVRQGKPGHELHGWRISQKRLEEIVLLIEESSIKQEKIKGVSSDRSQTILAGAIVLLETMRSFNVSEVIVCSAALREGCVVDRFLQTGWLDGGLKEHRDPRSTSVHQLMDKYHVPYDHAEQVARIASDIFIQTRGILHEYTSYVGHLLWSASMLHDIGMFIGRNGHHKHSYYLIKHSGLLGHSEEEVGII
;
A
#
# COMPACT_ATOMS: atom_id res chain seq x y z
N MET A 1 -46.25 -46.15 -55.11
CA MET A 1 -45.88 -44.73 -54.97
C MET A 1 -47.13 -43.99 -54.50
N PRO A 2 -47.11 -43.37 -53.31
CA PRO A 2 -46.66 -41.98 -53.20
C PRO A 2 -45.74 -41.70 -51.99
N ARG A 3 -45.05 -40.56 -52.10
CA ARG A 3 -44.06 -40.00 -51.17
C ARG A 3 -44.73 -39.34 -49.96
N LYS A 4 -44.15 -39.63 -48.79
CA LYS A 4 -43.74 -38.75 -47.68
C LYS A 4 -44.50 -37.43 -47.43
N GLN A 5 -44.97 -37.26 -46.19
CA GLN A 5 -44.53 -36.19 -45.30
C GLN A 5 -44.55 -36.69 -43.84
N ALA A 6 -43.40 -36.56 -43.17
CA ALA A 6 -43.18 -36.96 -41.78
C ALA A 6 -43.69 -35.87 -40.82
N PRO A 7 -44.15 -36.21 -39.61
CA PRO A 7 -44.44 -35.20 -38.59
C PRO A 7 -43.14 -34.53 -38.13
N ALA A 8 -43.25 -33.23 -37.88
CA ALA A 8 -42.19 -32.36 -37.40
C ALA A 8 -41.44 -32.99 -36.21
N GLN A 9 -40.11 -33.07 -36.34
CA GLN A 9 -39.22 -33.36 -35.23
C GLN A 9 -39.37 -32.23 -34.22
N GLU A 10 -39.88 -32.54 -33.03
CA GLU A 10 -39.61 -31.74 -31.83
C GLU A 10 -38.10 -31.61 -31.70
N GLU A 11 -37.59 -30.41 -31.96
CA GLU A 11 -36.22 -30.06 -31.61
C GLU A 11 -36.05 -30.27 -30.11
N LYS A 12 -35.28 -31.29 -29.77
CA LYS A 12 -34.65 -31.43 -28.46
C LYS A 12 -33.91 -30.13 -28.17
N GLN A 13 -34.51 -29.27 -27.34
CA GLN A 13 -33.81 -28.19 -26.67
C GLN A 13 -32.61 -28.81 -25.95
N SER A 14 -31.42 -28.65 -26.53
CA SER A 14 -30.18 -28.96 -25.85
C SER A 14 -30.08 -28.01 -24.67
N ARG A 15 -30.36 -28.51 -23.47
CA ARG A 15 -30.01 -27.85 -22.23
C ARG A 15 -28.48 -27.83 -22.14
N SER A 16 -27.86 -26.80 -22.68
CA SER A 16 -26.43 -26.53 -22.50
C SER A 16 -26.22 -25.08 -22.11
N GLY A 17 -26.09 -24.84 -20.80
CA GLY A 17 -25.70 -23.55 -20.23
C GLY A 17 -26.72 -22.92 -19.30
N SER A 18 -26.23 -22.28 -18.25
CA SER A 18 -27.02 -21.42 -17.36
C SER A 18 -27.51 -20.19 -18.13
N TRP A 19 -28.79 -19.83 -18.01
CA TRP A 19 -29.34 -18.56 -18.51
C TRP A 19 -29.00 -17.37 -17.60
N VAL A 20 -28.33 -17.64 -16.48
CA VAL A 20 -27.88 -16.63 -15.53
C VAL A 20 -26.61 -16.00 -16.08
N GLN A 21 -26.68 -14.72 -16.45
CA GLN A 21 -25.48 -13.91 -16.62
C GLN A 21 -24.83 -13.74 -15.25
N VAL A 22 -23.53 -14.02 -15.14
CA VAL A 22 -22.78 -13.60 -13.95
C VAL A 22 -22.72 -12.08 -14.00
N GLU A 23 -23.58 -11.44 -13.23
CA GLU A 23 -23.55 -9.98 -13.04
C GLU A 23 -22.29 -9.61 -12.23
N GLY A 24 -21.54 -8.62 -12.73
CA GLY A 24 -20.39 -8.04 -12.03
C GLY A 24 -19.21 -7.73 -12.95
N GLY A 25 -18.41 -6.74 -12.58
CA GLY A 25 -17.14 -6.43 -13.25
C GLY A 25 -16.03 -7.45 -12.92
N PRO A 26 -14.78 -7.18 -13.33
CA PRO A 26 -13.66 -8.09 -13.10
C PRO A 26 -13.40 -8.31 -11.61
N ILE A 27 -12.94 -9.51 -11.28
CA ILE A 27 -12.54 -9.92 -9.95
C ILE A 27 -11.02 -9.84 -9.84
N LEU A 28 -10.55 -9.03 -8.89
CA LEU A 28 -9.13 -8.81 -8.64
C LEU A 28 -8.76 -9.33 -7.25
N ALA A 29 -7.70 -10.13 -7.18
CA ALA A 29 -7.03 -10.40 -5.92
C ALA A 29 -5.83 -9.46 -5.75
N CYS A 30 -5.73 -8.81 -4.59
CA CYS A 30 -4.56 -8.03 -4.21
C CYS A 30 -3.86 -8.68 -3.01
N ILE A 31 -2.55 -8.93 -3.14
CA ILE A 31 -1.68 -9.45 -2.09
C ILE A 31 -0.72 -8.35 -1.61
N ASP A 32 -0.66 -8.14 -0.31
CA ASP A 32 0.28 -7.27 0.38
C ASP A 32 1.27 -8.14 1.15
N MET A 33 2.53 -8.11 0.71
CA MET A 33 3.65 -8.82 1.31
C MET A 33 4.30 -7.95 2.40
N GLY A 34 3.60 -7.81 3.52
CA GLY A 34 4.06 -7.06 4.69
C GLY A 34 5.11 -7.79 5.52
N THR A 35 5.69 -7.07 6.50
CA THR A 35 6.77 -7.60 7.36
C THR A 35 6.33 -8.65 8.38
N ASN A 36 5.12 -8.52 8.91
CA ASN A 36 4.60 -9.39 9.98
C ASN A 36 3.61 -10.43 9.47
N SER A 37 2.84 -10.06 8.47
CA SER A 37 1.80 -10.89 7.88
C SER A 37 1.66 -10.54 6.41
N PHE A 38 1.40 -11.56 5.62
CA PHE A 38 0.89 -11.38 4.27
C PHE A 38 -0.62 -11.30 4.35
N HIS A 39 -1.18 -10.48 3.48
CA HIS A 39 -2.61 -10.26 3.46
C HIS A 39 -3.11 -10.30 2.03
N MET A 40 -4.27 -10.88 1.82
CA MET A 40 -4.93 -10.90 0.53
C MET A 40 -6.36 -10.38 0.66
N ILE A 41 -6.78 -9.59 -0.30
CA ILE A 41 -8.18 -9.22 -0.49
C ILE A 41 -8.60 -9.62 -1.90
N VAL A 42 -9.80 -10.17 -2.06
CA VAL A 42 -10.40 -10.45 -3.36
C VAL A 42 -11.63 -9.57 -3.49
N CYS A 43 -11.68 -8.77 -4.55
CA CYS A 43 -12.73 -7.79 -4.80
C CYS A 43 -13.32 -7.95 -6.18
N GLN A 44 -14.61 -7.66 -6.33
CA GLN A 44 -15.30 -7.58 -7.62
C GLN A 44 -15.70 -6.14 -7.91
N ALA A 45 -15.30 -5.59 -9.04
CA ALA A 45 -15.76 -4.26 -9.46
C ALA A 45 -17.27 -4.27 -9.72
N SER A 46 -17.97 -3.19 -9.35
CA SER A 46 -19.39 -3.06 -9.71
C SER A 46 -19.53 -2.72 -11.21
N PRO A 47 -20.60 -3.20 -11.88
CA PRO A 47 -20.91 -2.82 -13.26
C PRO A 47 -21.05 -1.31 -13.46
N GLU A 48 -21.55 -0.59 -12.46
CA GLU A 48 -21.75 0.86 -12.43
C GLU A 48 -20.44 1.65 -12.28
N ARG A 49 -19.33 0.97 -11.93
CA ARG A 49 -17.98 1.54 -11.75
C ARG A 49 -17.92 2.60 -10.66
N ASP A 50 -18.87 2.63 -9.75
CA ASP A 50 -18.87 3.56 -8.62
C ASP A 50 -18.16 2.96 -7.40
N ASN A 51 -18.11 1.63 -7.29
CA ASN A 51 -17.54 0.91 -6.16
C ASN A 51 -17.04 -0.50 -6.54
N PHE A 52 -16.55 -1.25 -5.54
CA PHE A 52 -16.30 -2.69 -5.62
C PHE A 52 -16.73 -3.40 -4.33
N GLU A 53 -17.09 -4.66 -4.45
CA GLU A 53 -17.44 -5.51 -3.32
C GLU A 53 -16.27 -6.38 -2.89
N VAL A 54 -16.13 -6.60 -1.58
CA VAL A 54 -15.10 -7.49 -1.04
C VAL A 54 -15.66 -8.91 -0.93
N ILE A 55 -15.15 -9.82 -1.75
CA ILE A 55 -15.52 -11.25 -1.73
C ILE A 55 -14.89 -11.96 -0.54
N THR A 56 -13.58 -11.74 -0.30
CA THR A 56 -12.89 -12.38 0.83
C THR A 56 -11.67 -11.60 1.28
N LYS A 57 -11.28 -11.81 2.54
CA LYS A 57 -10.01 -11.34 3.12
C LYS A 57 -9.29 -12.53 3.72
N VAL A 58 -7.99 -12.63 3.45
CA VAL A 58 -7.09 -13.64 4.02
C VAL A 58 -5.93 -12.94 4.69
N LYS A 59 -5.49 -13.46 5.83
CA LYS A 59 -4.31 -12.99 6.56
C LYS A 59 -3.53 -14.21 7.02
N GLU A 60 -2.25 -14.24 6.71
CA GLU A 60 -1.33 -15.29 7.15
C GLU A 60 -0.12 -14.63 7.82
N ALA A 61 0.30 -15.14 8.98
CA ALA A 61 1.48 -14.61 9.68
C ALA A 61 2.76 -15.08 8.98
N VAL A 62 3.74 -14.18 8.86
CA VAL A 62 5.07 -14.47 8.26
C VAL A 62 6.20 -14.17 9.26
N PRO A 63 6.29 -14.91 10.38
CA PRO A 63 7.23 -14.58 11.46
C PRO A 63 8.70 -14.57 11.03
N PHE A 64 9.08 -15.36 10.03
CA PHE A 64 10.43 -15.41 9.49
C PHE A 64 10.81 -14.13 8.72
N PHE A 65 9.86 -13.51 8.00
CA PHE A 65 10.09 -12.26 7.27
C PHE A 65 10.48 -11.11 8.19
N ARG A 66 10.02 -11.11 9.45
CA ARG A 66 10.41 -10.10 10.45
C ARG A 66 11.91 -10.09 10.72
N ARG A 67 12.63 -11.19 10.50
CA ARG A 67 14.10 -11.26 10.72
C ARG A 67 14.87 -10.38 9.74
N SER A 68 14.31 -10.19 8.53
CA SER A 68 14.91 -9.37 7.48
C SER A 68 15.11 -7.91 7.88
N LEU A 69 14.27 -7.37 8.77
CA LEU A 69 14.42 -5.99 9.27
C LEU A 69 15.77 -5.75 9.96
N THR A 70 16.32 -6.77 10.61
CA THR A 70 17.62 -6.67 11.30
C THR A 70 18.76 -7.26 10.49
N ALA A 71 18.50 -8.30 9.71
CA ALA A 71 19.53 -8.95 8.89
C ALA A 71 19.80 -8.22 7.57
N HIS A 72 18.87 -7.35 7.13
CA HIS A 72 18.86 -6.75 5.78
C HIS A 72 18.95 -7.80 4.67
N TYR A 73 18.40 -8.98 4.93
CA TYR A 73 18.47 -10.15 4.06
C TYR A 73 17.31 -11.10 4.38
N ILE A 74 16.75 -11.74 3.35
CA ILE A 74 15.72 -12.77 3.48
C ILE A 74 16.41 -14.13 3.30
N ASP A 75 16.45 -14.93 4.37
CA ASP A 75 17.03 -16.27 4.35
C ASP A 75 16.12 -17.30 3.64
N GLU A 76 16.68 -18.47 3.30
CA GLU A 76 15.93 -19.52 2.59
C GLU A 76 14.71 -20.02 3.37
N VAL A 77 14.77 -20.04 4.69
CA VAL A 77 13.63 -20.46 5.53
C VAL A 77 12.48 -19.46 5.39
N ALA A 78 12.79 -18.16 5.42
CA ALA A 78 11.83 -17.09 5.20
C ALA A 78 11.26 -17.12 3.78
N LEU A 79 12.10 -17.34 2.76
CA LEU A 79 11.67 -17.45 1.36
C LEU A 79 10.74 -18.65 1.13
N ASN A 80 11.14 -19.85 1.56
CA ASN A 80 10.34 -21.07 1.40
C ASN A 80 9.00 -20.97 2.14
N SER A 81 9.00 -20.35 3.33
CA SER A 81 7.77 -20.06 4.07
C SER A 81 6.87 -19.08 3.32
N ALA A 82 7.42 -18.02 2.73
CA ALA A 82 6.66 -17.05 1.93
C ALA A 82 6.06 -17.69 0.68
N ILE A 83 6.84 -18.47 -0.07
CA ILE A 83 6.39 -19.22 -1.25
C ILE A 83 5.22 -20.14 -0.88
N SER A 84 5.35 -20.90 0.22
CA SER A 84 4.29 -21.80 0.68
C SER A 84 2.98 -21.05 0.99
N ILE A 85 3.07 -19.90 1.66
CA ILE A 85 1.91 -19.06 1.99
C ILE A 85 1.30 -18.45 0.73
N LEU A 86 2.13 -17.91 -0.18
CA LEU A 86 1.69 -17.30 -1.43
C LEU A 86 1.02 -18.33 -2.36
N LYS A 87 1.51 -19.57 -2.38
CA LYS A 87 0.88 -20.68 -3.11
C LYS A 87 -0.55 -20.94 -2.62
N VAL A 88 -0.76 -20.92 -1.30
CA VAL A 88 -2.09 -21.07 -0.69
C VAL A 88 -2.98 -19.86 -1.02
N MET A 89 -2.44 -18.64 -0.94
CA MET A 89 -3.18 -17.42 -1.29
C MET A 89 -3.60 -17.41 -2.76
N ARG A 90 -2.68 -17.72 -3.68
CA ARG A 90 -2.95 -17.86 -5.13
C ARG A 90 -4.08 -18.84 -5.39
N LYS A 91 -4.02 -20.03 -4.78
CA LYS A 91 -5.09 -21.03 -4.90
C LYS A 91 -6.44 -20.47 -4.42
N LYS A 92 -6.47 -19.87 -3.23
CA LYS A 92 -7.68 -19.25 -2.67
C LYS A 92 -8.23 -18.11 -3.54
N ALA A 93 -7.36 -17.32 -4.18
CA ALA A 93 -7.78 -16.25 -5.08
C ALA A 93 -8.56 -16.80 -6.28
N TYR A 94 -8.02 -17.82 -6.95
CA TYR A 94 -8.69 -18.45 -8.10
C TYR A 94 -9.94 -19.24 -7.70
N GLU A 95 -9.96 -19.88 -6.54
CA GLU A 95 -11.18 -20.49 -5.97
C GLU A 95 -12.30 -19.47 -5.74
N LYS A 96 -11.95 -18.19 -5.61
CA LYS A 96 -12.91 -17.07 -5.47
C LYS A 96 -13.16 -16.34 -6.78
N GLY A 97 -12.70 -16.89 -7.91
CA GLY A 97 -12.99 -16.38 -9.24
C GLY A 97 -12.12 -15.19 -9.66
N ALA A 98 -10.97 -14.93 -9.00
CA ALA A 98 -10.10 -13.84 -9.41
C ALA A 98 -9.60 -14.02 -10.86
N ASP A 99 -9.84 -13.02 -11.71
CA ASP A 99 -9.34 -12.94 -13.09
C ASP A 99 -7.84 -12.63 -13.11
N SER A 100 -7.36 -11.92 -12.09
CA SER A 100 -5.97 -11.50 -11.97
C SER A 100 -5.54 -11.33 -10.53
N ILE A 101 -4.23 -11.42 -10.31
CA ILE A 101 -3.58 -11.19 -9.01
C ILE A 101 -2.60 -10.05 -9.16
N VAL A 102 -2.74 -9.02 -8.32
CA VAL A 102 -1.74 -7.97 -8.12
C VAL A 102 -1.08 -8.23 -6.77
N ALA A 103 0.24 -8.14 -6.72
CA ALA A 103 0.99 -8.28 -5.47
C ALA A 103 1.94 -7.09 -5.29
N VAL A 104 2.06 -6.61 -4.05
CA VAL A 104 3.01 -5.56 -3.66
C VAL A 104 3.87 -6.04 -2.50
N ALA A 105 5.13 -5.61 -2.49
CA ALA A 105 6.11 -5.93 -1.46
C ALA A 105 6.66 -4.65 -0.84
N THR A 106 6.61 -4.57 0.50
CA THR A 106 6.86 -3.35 1.27
C THR A 106 8.20 -3.41 2.01
N SER A 107 8.33 -2.71 3.14
CA SER A 107 9.55 -2.48 3.93
C SER A 107 10.46 -3.71 4.08
N ALA A 108 9.93 -4.91 4.36
CA ALA A 108 10.77 -6.10 4.57
C ALA A 108 11.55 -6.51 3.31
N VAL A 109 10.89 -6.53 2.15
CA VAL A 109 11.54 -6.89 0.88
C VAL A 109 12.35 -5.71 0.36
N ARG A 110 11.78 -4.50 0.42
CA ARG A 110 12.42 -3.25 -0.01
C ARG A 110 13.77 -2.99 0.66
N GLU A 111 13.89 -3.31 1.95
CA GLU A 111 15.12 -3.07 2.72
C GLU A 111 16.09 -4.27 2.73
N SER A 112 15.72 -5.37 2.07
CA SER A 112 16.56 -6.55 1.97
C SER A 112 17.47 -6.49 0.75
N ARG A 113 18.76 -6.77 0.93
CA ARG A 113 19.76 -6.73 -0.15
C ARG A 113 19.44 -7.69 -1.29
N ASN A 114 18.82 -8.83 -0.97
CA ASN A 114 18.36 -9.83 -1.93
C ASN A 114 16.86 -9.73 -2.24
N GLY A 115 16.22 -8.57 -1.97
CA GLY A 115 14.79 -8.39 -2.19
C GLY A 115 14.37 -8.65 -3.65
N ALA A 116 15.13 -8.14 -4.62
CA ALA A 116 14.86 -8.38 -6.05
C ALA A 116 14.98 -9.87 -6.43
N GLU A 117 15.99 -10.57 -5.91
CA GLU A 117 16.18 -12.02 -6.14
C GLU A 117 15.02 -12.83 -5.56
N VAL A 118 14.56 -12.48 -4.36
CA VAL A 118 13.38 -13.09 -3.72
C VAL A 118 12.14 -12.93 -4.58
N LEU A 119 11.90 -11.74 -5.13
CA LEU A 119 10.76 -11.49 -6.00
C LEU A 119 10.86 -12.27 -7.33
N SER A 120 12.06 -12.37 -7.92
CA SER A 120 12.30 -13.19 -9.11
C SER A 120 11.93 -14.65 -8.87
N LYS A 121 12.42 -15.23 -7.77
CA LYS A 121 12.10 -16.63 -7.39
C LYS A 121 10.61 -16.85 -7.18
N ILE A 122 9.92 -15.91 -6.51
CA ILE A 122 8.46 -15.98 -6.32
C ILE A 122 7.74 -15.93 -7.68
N LYS A 123 8.18 -15.08 -8.60
CA LYS A 123 7.62 -14.98 -9.95
C LYS A 123 7.83 -16.26 -10.75
N GLU A 124 9.04 -16.82 -10.73
CA GLU A 124 9.40 -18.06 -11.41
C GLU A 124 8.58 -19.26 -10.90
N GLU A 125 8.41 -19.38 -9.58
CA GLU A 125 7.72 -20.53 -8.99
C GLU A 125 6.19 -20.41 -9.01
N LEU A 126 5.66 -19.20 -8.84
CA LEU A 126 4.23 -18.98 -8.60
C LEU A 126 3.54 -18.11 -9.64
N GLU A 127 4.26 -17.57 -10.62
CA GLU A 127 3.73 -16.60 -11.60
C GLU A 127 3.07 -15.38 -10.94
N ILE A 128 3.51 -15.04 -9.72
CA ILE A 128 3.07 -13.84 -8.99
C ILE A 128 4.10 -12.76 -9.22
N ASP A 129 3.75 -11.76 -10.03
CA ASP A 129 4.60 -10.61 -10.29
C ASP A 129 4.42 -9.55 -9.21
N ALA A 130 5.05 -9.79 -8.05
CA ALA A 130 4.98 -8.89 -6.91
C ALA A 130 5.88 -7.67 -7.11
N ARG A 131 5.30 -6.47 -7.04
CA ARG A 131 6.00 -5.20 -7.23
C ARG A 131 6.60 -4.70 -5.93
N MET A 132 7.91 -4.48 -5.91
CA MET A 132 8.55 -3.75 -4.81
C MET A 132 8.17 -2.27 -4.90
N ILE A 133 7.48 -1.75 -3.88
CA ILE A 133 7.01 -0.36 -3.86
C ILE A 133 7.82 0.50 -2.91
N SER A 134 8.07 1.76 -3.30
CA SER A 134 8.71 2.75 -2.43
C SER A 134 7.83 3.08 -1.22
N GLY A 135 8.40 3.68 -0.17
CA GLY A 135 7.60 4.15 0.97
C GLY A 135 6.59 5.23 0.58
N LYS A 136 6.90 6.07 -0.42
CA LYS A 136 5.99 7.09 -0.94
C LYS A 136 4.84 6.48 -1.74
N GLU A 137 5.12 5.43 -2.50
CA GLU A 137 4.09 4.70 -3.24
C GLU A 137 3.17 3.91 -2.31
N GLU A 138 3.74 3.29 -1.27
CA GLU A 138 2.98 2.67 -0.18
C GLU A 138 2.03 3.68 0.48
N ALA A 139 2.53 4.87 0.81
CA ALA A 139 1.75 5.96 1.37
C ALA A 139 0.63 6.45 0.41
N ARG A 140 0.90 6.56 -0.89
CA ARG A 140 -0.11 6.92 -1.89
C ARG A 140 -1.22 5.89 -2.00
N LEU A 141 -0.88 4.61 -2.02
CA LEU A 141 -1.86 3.53 -2.08
C LEU A 141 -2.70 3.48 -0.81
N ILE A 142 -2.09 3.63 0.37
CA ILE A 142 -2.83 3.78 1.64
C ILE A 142 -3.83 4.95 1.56
N TYR A 143 -3.39 6.10 1.06
CA TYR A 143 -4.24 7.27 0.85
C TYR A 143 -5.45 6.95 -0.05
N LEU A 144 -5.27 6.26 -1.17
CA LEU A 144 -6.38 5.82 -2.02
C LEU A 144 -7.35 4.89 -1.30
N GLY A 145 -6.84 3.96 -0.49
CA GLY A 145 -7.66 3.08 0.33
C GLY A 145 -8.52 3.85 1.34
N VAL A 146 -7.96 4.89 1.96
CA VAL A 146 -8.70 5.78 2.87
C VAL A 146 -9.76 6.59 2.13
N LEU A 147 -9.42 7.20 0.99
CA LEU A 147 -10.38 7.99 0.20
C LEU A 147 -11.58 7.16 -0.25
N TRP A 148 -11.34 5.96 -0.73
CA TRP A 148 -12.39 5.02 -1.12
C TRP A 148 -13.27 4.63 0.07
N SER A 149 -12.65 4.30 1.21
CA SER A 149 -13.38 3.83 2.38
C SER A 149 -14.11 4.95 3.14
N MET A 150 -13.70 6.21 2.99
CA MET A 150 -14.26 7.37 3.67
C MET A 150 -14.72 8.45 2.68
N PRO A 151 -15.76 8.20 1.84
CA PRO A 151 -16.18 9.12 0.78
C PRO A 151 -16.71 10.47 1.30
N LYS A 152 -17.04 10.55 2.59
CA LYS A 152 -17.51 11.78 3.27
C LYS A 152 -16.38 12.62 3.86
N LEU A 153 -15.13 12.19 3.71
CA LEU A 153 -13.97 12.94 4.19
C LEU A 153 -13.84 14.24 3.38
N LYS A 154 -13.76 15.37 4.08
CA LYS A 154 -13.74 16.71 3.49
C LYS A 154 -12.60 17.53 4.08
N GLY A 155 -12.13 18.49 3.29
CA GLY A 155 -11.03 19.37 3.67
C GLY A 155 -9.70 18.62 3.76
N GLN A 156 -8.74 19.25 4.39
CA GLN A 156 -7.41 18.69 4.62
C GLN A 156 -7.44 17.69 5.78
N PHE A 157 -6.73 16.59 5.63
CA PHE A 157 -6.60 15.55 6.63
C PHE A 157 -5.21 14.92 6.62
N GLY A 158 -4.83 14.37 7.76
CA GLY A 158 -3.64 13.55 7.93
C GLY A 158 -4.01 12.07 7.99
N ILE A 159 -3.15 11.18 7.48
CA ILE A 159 -3.26 9.74 7.65
C ILE A 159 -1.98 9.23 8.32
N VAL A 160 -2.14 8.33 9.29
CA VAL A 160 -1.05 7.53 9.85
C VAL A 160 -1.36 6.04 9.69
N ASP A 161 -0.48 5.30 8.99
CA ASP A 161 -0.51 3.83 8.93
C ASP A 161 0.67 3.28 9.72
N ILE A 162 0.39 2.48 10.76
CA ILE A 162 1.45 1.88 11.60
C ILE A 162 1.58 0.41 11.24
N GLY A 163 2.45 0.16 10.25
CA GLY A 163 2.85 -1.16 9.80
C GLY A 163 3.84 -1.87 10.74
N GLY A 164 4.33 -3.02 10.27
CA GLY A 164 5.33 -3.81 11.00
C GLY A 164 6.75 -3.26 10.85
N GLY A 165 7.13 -2.90 9.63
CA GLY A 165 8.46 -2.39 9.29
C GLY A 165 8.56 -0.87 9.25
N SER A 166 7.50 -0.18 8.83
CA SER A 166 7.46 1.28 8.67
C SER A 166 6.18 1.89 9.25
N THR A 167 6.13 3.22 9.25
CA THR A 167 4.96 4.03 9.53
C THR A 167 4.86 5.11 8.48
N GLU A 168 3.75 5.15 7.75
CA GLU A 168 3.49 6.14 6.71
C GLU A 168 2.72 7.31 7.33
N VAL A 169 3.19 8.53 7.08
CA VAL A 169 2.52 9.77 7.44
C VAL A 169 2.17 10.51 6.16
N ILE A 170 0.89 10.76 5.96
CA ILE A 170 0.36 11.44 4.77
C ILE A 170 -0.43 12.67 5.22
N MET A 171 -0.37 13.74 4.44
CA MET A 171 -1.28 14.87 4.51
C MET A 171 -1.78 15.17 3.11
N GLY A 172 -3.06 15.47 2.99
CA GLY A 172 -3.68 15.80 1.72
C GLY A 172 -5.14 16.14 1.89
N ASP A 173 -5.81 16.27 0.76
CA ASP A 173 -7.26 16.38 0.68
C ASP A 173 -7.78 15.31 -0.29
N ARG A 174 -8.95 15.49 -0.89
CA ARG A 174 -9.48 14.51 -1.86
C ARG A 174 -8.78 14.55 -3.22
N HIS A 175 -8.18 15.68 -3.57
CA HIS A 175 -7.61 15.97 -4.88
C HIS A 175 -6.14 15.60 -4.96
N GLY A 176 -5.42 15.62 -3.84
CA GLY A 176 -4.05 15.18 -3.83
C GLY A 176 -3.38 15.13 -2.47
N ILE A 177 -2.16 14.63 -2.51
CA ILE A 177 -1.25 14.54 -1.38
C ILE A 177 -0.37 15.79 -1.36
N SER A 178 -0.35 16.52 -0.25
CA SER A 178 0.57 17.65 -0.01
C SER A 178 1.86 17.21 0.70
N PHE A 179 1.81 16.09 1.42
CA PHE A 179 2.94 15.50 2.12
C PHE A 179 2.77 13.99 2.23
N ALA A 180 3.80 13.20 1.93
CA ALA A 180 3.82 11.78 2.18
C ALA A 180 5.24 11.30 2.44
N GLU A 181 5.46 10.69 3.60
CA GLU A 181 6.74 10.14 4.00
C GLU A 181 6.55 8.80 4.73
N SER A 182 7.55 7.91 4.59
CA SER A 182 7.59 6.62 5.27
C SER A 182 8.76 6.60 6.25
N TYR A 183 8.44 6.40 7.53
CA TYR A 183 9.39 6.39 8.62
C TYR A 183 9.69 4.97 9.09
N LYS A 184 10.92 4.73 9.53
CA LYS A 184 11.35 3.45 10.13
C LYS A 184 10.83 3.29 11.56
N LEU A 185 9.54 3.53 11.79
CA LEU A 185 8.84 3.47 13.08
C LEU A 185 7.86 2.30 13.19
N GLY A 186 8.03 1.27 12.36
CA GLY A 186 7.14 0.11 12.38
C GLY A 186 7.13 -0.62 13.73
N ALA A 187 5.96 -1.11 14.13
CA ALA A 187 5.74 -1.70 15.46
C ALA A 187 6.66 -2.90 15.72
N ALA A 188 6.89 -3.77 14.73
CA ALA A 188 7.81 -4.90 14.88
C ALA A 188 9.28 -4.48 14.87
N ARG A 189 9.65 -3.47 14.07
CA ARG A 189 11.01 -2.92 14.06
C ARG A 189 11.38 -2.36 15.43
N LEU A 190 10.55 -1.50 15.99
CA LEU A 190 10.78 -0.90 17.30
C LEU A 190 10.80 -1.95 18.40
N THR A 191 9.88 -2.91 18.37
CA THR A 191 9.87 -4.05 19.29
C THR A 191 11.20 -4.83 19.25
N GLN A 192 11.68 -5.17 18.06
CA GLN A 192 12.96 -5.88 17.89
C GLN A 192 14.18 -5.05 18.26
N ARG A 193 14.08 -3.73 18.28
CA ARG A 193 15.20 -2.86 18.64
C ARG A 193 15.27 -2.65 20.14
N PHE A 194 14.15 -2.33 20.77
CA PHE A 194 14.09 -1.94 22.19
C PHE A 194 13.87 -3.12 23.14
N PHE A 195 13.18 -4.19 22.70
CA PHE A 195 12.77 -5.30 23.57
C PHE A 195 13.46 -6.63 23.26
N LYS A 196 14.54 -6.62 22.44
CA LYS A 196 15.27 -7.84 22.05
C LYS A 196 15.99 -8.53 23.22
N LYS A 197 16.49 -7.73 24.18
CA LYS A 197 17.39 -8.18 25.24
C LYS A 197 16.68 -8.44 26.57
N GLY A 198 15.37 -8.27 26.64
CA GLY A 198 14.61 -8.41 27.88
C GLY A 198 13.28 -7.68 27.85
N GLN A 199 12.68 -7.61 29.04
CA GLN A 199 11.40 -6.94 29.24
C GLN A 199 11.53 -5.42 29.11
N PRO A 200 10.46 -4.71 28.74
CA PRO A 200 10.44 -3.25 28.79
C PRO A 200 10.76 -2.77 30.21
N THR A 201 11.61 -1.75 30.31
CA THR A 201 11.89 -1.03 31.54
C THR A 201 11.39 0.40 31.39
N GLN A 202 11.23 1.11 32.50
CA GLN A 202 10.85 2.53 32.46
C GLN A 202 11.84 3.37 31.64
N GLU A 203 13.12 3.02 31.68
CA GLU A 203 14.16 3.67 30.87
C GLU A 203 13.99 3.39 29.38
N THR A 204 13.84 2.12 28.96
CA THR A 204 13.70 1.78 27.54
C THR A 204 12.41 2.29 26.92
N LEU A 205 11.34 2.42 27.72
CA LEU A 205 10.10 3.08 27.30
C LEU A 205 10.31 4.57 27.04
N ARG A 206 10.98 5.29 27.95
CA ARG A 206 11.31 6.72 27.76
C ARG A 206 12.16 6.94 26.52
N GLU A 207 13.20 6.12 26.34
CA GLU A 207 14.04 6.16 25.14
C GLU A 207 13.22 5.94 23.85
N MET A 208 12.27 5.01 23.86
CA MET A 208 11.39 4.78 22.70
C MET A 208 10.50 5.98 22.42
N HIS A 209 9.88 6.57 23.45
CA HIS A 209 9.08 7.80 23.29
C HIS A 209 9.91 8.93 22.68
N ASP A 210 11.12 9.17 23.20
CA ASP A 210 11.98 10.25 22.73
C ASP A 210 12.50 9.99 21.31
N GLU A 211 12.81 8.74 20.95
CA GLU A 211 13.18 8.39 19.58
C GLU A 211 12.03 8.63 18.61
N VAL A 212 10.84 8.13 18.92
CA VAL A 212 9.65 8.32 18.06
C VAL A 212 9.38 9.81 17.87
N ARG A 213 9.41 10.60 18.95
CA ARG A 213 9.24 12.05 18.89
C ARG A 213 10.34 12.73 18.06
N GLY A 214 11.58 12.30 18.22
CA GLY A 214 12.72 12.82 17.45
C GLY A 214 12.57 12.57 15.95
N VAL A 215 12.15 11.37 15.56
CA VAL A 215 11.92 10.99 14.16
C VAL A 215 10.73 11.73 13.54
N LEU A 216 9.66 11.96 14.30
CA LEU A 216 8.46 12.65 13.81
C LEU A 216 8.59 14.18 13.78
N ARG A 217 9.57 14.77 14.48
CA ARG A 217 9.73 16.23 14.59
C ARG A 217 9.82 16.95 13.22
N PRO A 218 10.61 16.50 12.23
CA PRO A 218 10.65 17.15 10.92
C PRO A 218 9.31 17.06 10.18
N ALA A 219 8.60 15.94 10.33
CA ALA A 219 7.26 15.76 9.77
C ALA A 219 6.29 16.77 10.40
N ALA A 220 6.26 16.85 11.73
CA ALA A 220 5.40 17.77 12.46
C ALA A 220 5.60 19.24 12.02
N ALA A 221 6.85 19.70 11.94
CA ALA A 221 7.17 21.04 11.46
C ALA A 221 6.66 21.27 10.03
N ARG A 222 6.85 20.29 9.14
CA ARG A 222 6.36 20.40 7.76
C ARG A 222 4.83 20.41 7.67
N LEU A 223 4.15 19.63 8.51
CA LEU A 223 2.68 19.61 8.55
C LEU A 223 2.12 20.91 9.11
N GLU A 224 2.78 21.55 10.08
CA GLU A 224 2.42 22.88 10.58
C GLU A 224 2.54 23.94 9.48
N GLU A 225 3.63 23.94 8.70
CA GLU A 225 3.80 24.85 7.54
C GLU A 225 2.69 24.68 6.49
N LEU A 226 2.13 23.48 6.37
CA LEU A 226 1.05 23.15 5.44
C LEU A 226 -0.36 23.43 6.00
N GLY A 227 -0.47 24.09 7.15
CA GLY A 227 -1.74 24.48 7.77
C GLY A 227 -2.20 23.59 8.93
N GLY A 228 -1.41 22.61 9.34
CA GLY A 228 -1.69 21.71 10.46
C GLY A 228 -2.73 20.63 10.17
N VAL A 229 -2.74 19.57 10.98
CA VAL A 229 -3.64 18.43 10.77
C VAL A 229 -5.00 18.69 11.42
N GLN A 230 -6.03 18.94 10.61
CA GLN A 230 -7.40 19.18 11.11
C GLN A 230 -8.10 17.89 11.56
N GLN A 231 -7.86 16.81 10.84
CA GLN A 231 -8.43 15.49 11.09
C GLN A 231 -7.32 14.45 10.90
N LEU A 232 -7.07 13.61 11.90
CA LEU A 232 -6.13 12.50 11.76
C LEU A 232 -6.91 11.19 11.56
N ILE A 233 -6.61 10.48 10.48
CA ILE A 233 -7.08 9.12 10.22
C ILE A 233 -5.96 8.16 10.59
N GLY A 234 -6.26 7.15 11.41
CA GLY A 234 -5.34 6.07 11.74
C GLY A 234 -5.79 4.76 11.09
N THR A 235 -4.89 4.06 10.43
CA THR A 235 -5.18 2.77 9.78
C THR A 235 -4.20 1.67 10.22
N SER A 236 -4.29 0.50 9.59
CA SER A 236 -3.52 -0.71 9.88
C SER A 236 -3.92 -1.49 11.13
N GLY A 237 -3.25 -2.62 11.35
CA GLY A 237 -3.58 -3.56 12.42
C GLY A 237 -3.40 -2.96 13.82
N THR A 238 -2.39 -2.12 14.02
CA THR A 238 -2.10 -1.48 15.31
C THR A 238 -3.24 -0.58 15.76
N VAL A 239 -3.66 0.36 14.91
CA VAL A 239 -4.75 1.30 15.22
C VAL A 239 -6.05 0.55 15.46
N GLN A 240 -6.39 -0.43 14.62
CA GLN A 240 -7.58 -1.27 14.82
C GLN A 240 -7.53 -2.07 16.13
N SER A 241 -6.34 -2.47 16.59
CA SER A 241 -6.16 -3.10 17.90
C SER A 241 -6.50 -2.15 19.05
N LEU A 242 -5.95 -0.94 19.01
CA LEU A 242 -6.14 0.08 20.04
C LEU A 242 -7.60 0.52 20.10
N ALA A 243 -8.24 0.63 18.95
CA ALA A 243 -9.68 0.87 18.83
C ALA A 243 -10.53 -0.23 19.48
N LYS A 244 -10.15 -1.51 19.35
CA LYS A 244 -10.84 -2.61 20.03
C LYS A 244 -10.71 -2.50 21.55
N ILE A 245 -9.53 -2.15 22.06
CA ILE A 245 -9.29 -1.94 23.49
C ILE A 245 -10.12 -0.74 24.00
N ASP A 246 -10.05 0.40 23.30
CA ASP A 246 -10.81 1.61 23.64
C ASP A 246 -12.31 1.32 23.70
N ARG A 247 -12.87 0.66 22.68
CA ARG A 247 -14.29 0.29 22.64
C ARG A 247 -14.75 -0.53 23.83
N VAL A 248 -13.97 -1.52 24.25
CA VAL A 248 -14.29 -2.35 25.42
C VAL A 248 -14.28 -1.48 26.67
N ARG A 249 -13.29 -0.60 26.83
CA ARG A 249 -13.20 0.35 27.96
C ARG A 249 -14.33 1.37 27.97
N GLN A 250 -14.85 1.75 26.81
CA GLN A 250 -16.01 2.64 26.68
C GLN A 250 -17.36 1.92 26.80
N GLY A 251 -17.39 0.62 27.14
CA GLY A 251 -18.63 -0.15 27.24
C GLY A 251 -19.35 -0.37 25.90
N LYS A 252 -18.63 -0.23 24.78
CA LYS A 252 -19.15 -0.30 23.40
C LYS A 252 -18.45 -1.38 22.55
N PRO A 253 -18.33 -2.64 23.04
CA PRO A 253 -17.59 -3.70 22.35
C PRO A 253 -18.22 -4.15 21.02
N GLY A 254 -19.46 -3.78 20.71
CA GLY A 254 -20.18 -4.15 19.47
C GLY A 254 -20.24 -3.09 18.36
N HIS A 255 -19.75 -1.86 18.60
CA HIS A 255 -19.78 -0.79 17.58
C HIS A 255 -18.97 -1.11 16.32
N GLU A 256 -18.99 -0.29 15.28
CA GLU A 256 -18.06 -0.46 14.17
C GLU A 256 -16.66 0.08 14.53
N LEU A 257 -15.60 -0.53 14.00
CA LEU A 257 -14.24 0.03 14.11
C LEU A 257 -14.04 1.16 13.10
N HIS A 258 -14.59 1.01 11.90
CA HIS A 258 -14.50 2.03 10.87
C HIS A 258 -15.23 3.29 11.35
N GLY A 259 -14.55 4.44 11.30
CA GLY A 259 -15.07 5.71 11.81
C GLY A 259 -15.06 5.85 13.33
N TRP A 260 -14.57 4.86 14.09
CA TRP A 260 -14.42 4.97 15.54
C TRP A 260 -13.42 6.08 15.87
N ARG A 261 -13.75 6.95 16.83
CA ARG A 261 -12.87 8.04 17.24
C ARG A 261 -12.20 7.69 18.57
N ILE A 262 -10.90 7.92 18.68
CA ILE A 262 -10.14 7.78 19.93
C ILE A 262 -9.54 9.14 20.25
N SER A 263 -9.94 9.74 21.37
CA SER A 263 -9.29 10.98 21.84
C SER A 263 -7.87 10.70 22.31
N GLN A 264 -6.97 11.67 22.21
CA GLN A 264 -5.60 11.60 22.69
C GLN A 264 -5.52 11.15 24.16
N LYS A 265 -6.38 11.70 25.02
CA LYS A 265 -6.44 11.33 26.45
C LYS A 265 -6.78 9.85 26.66
N ARG A 266 -7.81 9.34 25.97
CA ARG A 266 -8.15 7.90 26.04
C ARG A 266 -7.01 7.02 25.51
N LEU A 267 -6.34 7.44 24.45
CA LEU A 267 -5.19 6.71 23.93
C LEU A 267 -4.03 6.69 24.93
N GLU A 268 -3.74 7.82 25.59
CA GLU A 268 -2.74 7.90 26.65
C GLU A 268 -3.04 6.95 27.81
N GLU A 269 -4.29 6.90 28.28
CA GLU A 269 -4.72 5.93 29.30
C GLU A 269 -4.57 4.46 28.83
N ILE A 270 -4.69 4.19 27.53
CA ILE A 270 -4.48 2.85 26.97
C ILE A 270 -2.99 2.52 26.90
N VAL A 271 -2.16 3.48 26.48
CA VAL A 271 -0.70 3.31 26.41
C VAL A 271 -0.13 3.05 27.80
N LEU A 272 -0.49 3.85 28.81
CA LEU A 272 -0.06 3.64 30.19
C LEU A 272 -0.43 2.25 30.72
N LEU A 273 -1.65 1.78 30.44
CA LEU A 273 -2.09 0.44 30.81
C LEU A 273 -1.24 -0.65 30.13
N ILE A 274 -0.93 -0.48 28.84
CA ILE A 274 -0.12 -1.43 28.07
C ILE A 274 1.32 -1.43 28.58
N GLU A 275 1.90 -0.27 28.89
CA GLU A 275 3.24 -0.13 29.45
C GLU A 275 3.36 -0.83 30.81
N GLU A 276 2.46 -0.53 31.75
CA GLU A 276 2.44 -1.16 33.05
C GLU A 276 2.30 -2.69 32.94
N SER A 277 1.35 -3.15 32.12
CA SER A 277 1.13 -4.58 31.89
C SER A 277 2.38 -5.24 31.31
N SER A 278 3.07 -4.56 30.40
CA SER A 278 4.26 -5.10 29.74
C SER A 278 5.47 -5.16 30.69
N ILE A 279 5.62 -4.20 31.59
CA ILE A 279 6.64 -4.23 32.66
C ILE A 279 6.32 -5.35 33.67
N LYS A 280 5.04 -5.50 34.06
CA LYS A 280 4.58 -6.50 35.04
C LYS A 280 4.42 -7.91 34.45
N GLN A 281 4.60 -8.08 33.15
CA GLN A 281 4.32 -9.32 32.39
C GLN A 281 2.88 -9.83 32.49
N GLU A 282 1.93 -8.91 32.64
CA GLU A 282 0.52 -9.24 32.71
C GLU A 282 -0.09 -9.37 31.31
N LYS A 283 -1.02 -10.31 31.14
CA LYS A 283 -1.76 -10.45 29.88
C LYS A 283 -2.72 -9.28 29.72
N ILE A 284 -2.54 -8.50 28.66
CA ILE A 284 -3.49 -7.46 28.27
C ILE A 284 -4.76 -8.12 27.72
N LYS A 285 -5.88 -7.97 28.43
CA LYS A 285 -7.18 -8.50 28.00
C LYS A 285 -7.59 -7.93 26.64
N GLY A 286 -8.04 -8.79 25.72
CA GLY A 286 -8.52 -8.39 24.39
C GLY A 286 -7.44 -8.26 23.31
N VAL A 287 -6.17 -8.52 23.63
CA VAL A 287 -5.07 -8.55 22.66
C VAL A 287 -4.63 -10.01 22.43
N SER A 288 -4.50 -10.41 21.16
CA SER A 288 -3.97 -11.74 20.81
C SER A 288 -2.50 -11.88 21.24
N SER A 289 -2.06 -13.08 21.63
CA SER A 289 -0.68 -13.34 22.07
C SER A 289 0.40 -12.89 21.08
N ASP A 290 0.16 -13.04 19.78
CA ASP A 290 1.10 -12.57 18.73
C ASP A 290 1.19 -11.03 18.65
N ARG A 291 0.12 -10.33 19.05
CA ARG A 291 0.08 -8.85 19.06
C ARG A 291 0.53 -8.24 20.36
N SER A 292 0.52 -8.98 21.48
CA SER A 292 1.00 -8.43 22.76
C SER A 292 2.46 -7.98 22.70
N GLN A 293 3.27 -8.58 21.82
CA GLN A 293 4.67 -8.21 21.65
C GLN A 293 4.87 -6.89 20.89
N THR A 294 4.01 -6.59 19.91
CA THR A 294 4.20 -5.42 19.01
C THR A 294 3.25 -4.26 19.31
N ILE A 295 2.17 -4.51 20.05
CA ILE A 295 1.15 -3.49 20.33
C ILE A 295 1.70 -2.34 21.16
N LEU A 296 2.62 -2.60 22.10
CA LEU A 296 3.24 -1.59 22.94
C LEU A 296 3.96 -0.53 22.08
N ALA A 297 4.89 -0.97 21.23
CA ALA A 297 5.62 -0.07 20.35
C ALA A 297 4.68 0.68 19.40
N GLY A 298 3.70 -0.02 18.81
CA GLY A 298 2.71 0.61 17.93
C GLY A 298 1.81 1.63 18.64
N ALA A 299 1.48 1.41 19.91
CA ALA A 299 0.69 2.34 20.71
C ALA A 299 1.46 3.61 21.06
N ILE A 300 2.74 3.48 21.40
CA ILE A 300 3.66 4.60 21.61
C ILE A 300 3.78 5.42 20.33
N VAL A 301 3.95 4.78 19.17
CA VAL A 301 4.00 5.47 17.87
C VAL A 301 2.74 6.28 17.61
N LEU A 302 1.55 5.69 17.81
CA LEU A 302 0.30 6.42 17.61
C LEU A 302 0.15 7.60 18.56
N LEU A 303 0.48 7.42 19.85
CA LEU A 303 0.36 8.47 20.85
C LEU A 303 1.32 9.63 20.59
N GLU A 304 2.60 9.35 20.30
CA GLU A 304 3.57 10.39 19.97
C GLU A 304 3.26 11.04 18.63
N THR A 305 2.63 10.34 17.67
CA THR A 305 2.10 10.95 16.45
C THR A 305 1.03 11.98 16.77
N MET A 306 0.04 11.61 17.59
CA MET A 306 -1.03 12.52 17.99
C MET A 306 -0.49 13.75 18.73
N ARG A 307 0.46 13.54 19.65
CA ARG A 307 1.15 14.62 20.38
C ARG A 307 1.95 15.53 19.45
N SER A 308 2.73 14.94 18.54
CA SER A 308 3.60 15.70 17.63
C SER A 308 2.80 16.54 16.63
N PHE A 309 1.62 16.07 16.21
CA PHE A 309 0.77 16.79 15.25
C PHE A 309 -0.29 17.67 15.93
N ASN A 310 -0.26 17.75 17.26
CA ASN A 310 -1.21 18.52 18.07
C ASN A 310 -2.69 18.19 17.76
N VAL A 311 -3.01 16.90 17.60
CA VAL A 311 -4.37 16.44 17.28
C VAL A 311 -5.05 15.81 18.51
N SER A 312 -6.27 16.25 18.79
CA SER A 312 -7.03 15.81 19.96
C SER A 312 -7.67 14.43 19.78
N GLU A 313 -7.82 13.95 18.55
CA GLU A 313 -8.44 12.65 18.26
C GLU A 313 -7.94 12.03 16.95
N VAL A 314 -8.05 10.71 16.87
CA VAL A 314 -7.79 9.93 15.66
C VAL A 314 -9.05 9.15 15.26
N ILE A 315 -9.37 9.18 13.97
CA ILE A 315 -10.48 8.46 13.34
C ILE A 315 -9.95 7.15 12.77
N VAL A 316 -10.50 6.03 13.19
CA VAL A 316 -10.03 4.70 12.78
C VAL A 316 -10.55 4.37 11.37
N CYS A 317 -9.65 4.01 10.46
CA CYS A 317 -9.97 3.46 9.16
C CYS A 317 -9.64 1.98 9.09
N SER A 318 -10.56 1.20 8.50
CA SER A 318 -10.40 -0.24 8.30
C SER A 318 -9.70 -0.58 6.98
N ALA A 319 -9.66 0.37 6.03
CA ALA A 319 -8.99 0.23 4.74
C ALA A 319 -7.57 0.81 4.80
N ALA A 320 -6.65 0.18 4.08
CA ALA A 320 -5.24 0.55 4.05
C ALA A 320 -4.66 0.28 2.65
N LEU A 321 -3.38 -0.13 2.59
CA LEU A 321 -2.64 -0.45 1.38
C LEU A 321 -3.40 -1.36 0.41
N ARG A 322 -4.01 -2.45 0.90
CA ARG A 322 -4.65 -3.46 0.03
C ARG A 322 -5.86 -2.94 -0.72
N GLU A 323 -6.76 -2.28 0.00
CA GLU A 323 -7.91 -1.60 -0.61
C GLU A 323 -7.40 -0.52 -1.58
N GLY A 324 -6.34 0.20 -1.22
CA GLY A 324 -5.63 1.14 -2.09
C GLY A 324 -5.14 0.56 -3.41
N CYS A 325 -4.51 -0.61 -3.39
CA CYS A 325 -4.06 -1.31 -4.59
C CYS A 325 -5.23 -1.73 -5.49
N VAL A 326 -6.35 -2.14 -4.91
CA VAL A 326 -7.56 -2.48 -5.67
C VAL A 326 -8.13 -1.23 -6.33
N VAL A 327 -8.26 -0.14 -5.57
CA VAL A 327 -8.70 1.18 -6.08
C VAL A 327 -7.82 1.64 -7.24
N ASP A 328 -6.50 1.63 -7.04
CA ASP A 328 -5.50 2.02 -8.04
C ASP A 328 -5.63 1.21 -9.33
N ARG A 329 -5.74 -0.12 -9.19
CA ARG A 329 -5.85 -1.03 -10.33
C ARG A 329 -7.17 -0.82 -11.09
N PHE A 330 -8.29 -0.67 -10.40
CA PHE A 330 -9.59 -0.46 -11.05
C PHE A 330 -9.71 0.94 -11.66
N LEU A 331 -9.12 1.97 -11.07
CA LEU A 331 -9.02 3.29 -11.70
C LEU A 331 -8.27 3.21 -13.04
N GLN A 332 -7.07 2.59 -13.04
CA GLN A 332 -6.24 2.46 -14.23
C GLN A 332 -6.94 1.68 -15.35
N THR A 333 -7.68 0.62 -15.01
CA THR A 333 -8.43 -0.19 -16.00
C THR A 333 -9.79 0.41 -16.36
N GLY A 334 -10.22 1.50 -15.72
CA GLY A 334 -11.51 2.14 -15.97
C GLY A 334 -12.72 1.38 -15.40
N TRP A 335 -12.49 0.53 -14.40
CA TRP A 335 -13.52 -0.20 -13.64
C TRP A 335 -13.89 0.47 -12.32
N LEU A 336 -13.31 1.64 -12.04
CA LEU A 336 -13.70 2.51 -10.94
C LEU A 336 -13.56 3.95 -11.41
N ASP A 337 -14.61 4.74 -11.23
CA ASP A 337 -14.59 6.21 -11.36
C ASP A 337 -14.80 6.85 -9.99
N GLY A 338 -15.80 6.39 -9.19
CA GLY A 338 -15.98 6.63 -7.75
C GLY A 338 -15.84 8.06 -7.19
N GLY A 339 -15.81 9.08 -8.06
CA GLY A 339 -15.35 10.42 -7.69
C GLY A 339 -13.84 10.49 -7.35
N LEU A 340 -13.05 9.53 -7.82
CA LEU A 340 -11.61 9.39 -7.68
C LEU A 340 -10.88 9.39 -9.05
N LYS A 341 -11.60 9.73 -10.13
CA LYS A 341 -11.07 9.72 -11.51
C LYS A 341 -9.80 10.55 -11.72
N GLU A 342 -9.60 11.60 -10.92
CA GLU A 342 -8.37 12.41 -10.92
C GLU A 342 -7.12 11.61 -10.53
N HIS A 343 -7.29 10.51 -9.79
CA HIS A 343 -6.20 9.62 -9.36
C HIS A 343 -5.90 8.49 -10.36
N ARG A 344 -6.50 8.52 -11.56
CA ARG A 344 -6.43 7.42 -12.55
C ARG A 344 -5.05 7.19 -13.15
N ASP A 345 -4.26 8.24 -13.31
CA ASP A 345 -2.94 8.16 -13.95
C ASP A 345 -1.85 8.75 -13.03
N PRO A 346 -1.48 8.03 -11.96
CA PRO A 346 -0.46 8.49 -11.03
C PRO A 346 0.93 8.57 -11.68
N ARG A 347 1.17 7.78 -12.73
CA ARG A 347 2.47 7.70 -13.39
C ARG A 347 2.76 8.95 -14.19
N SER A 348 1.85 9.34 -15.09
CA SER A 348 2.05 10.57 -15.86
C SER A 348 1.95 11.82 -14.99
N THR A 349 1.09 11.80 -13.96
CA THR A 349 1.01 12.90 -12.99
C THR A 349 2.33 13.10 -12.26
N SER A 350 2.99 12.03 -11.80
CA SER A 350 4.26 12.15 -11.08
C SER A 350 5.43 12.57 -11.97
N VAL A 351 5.44 12.17 -13.25
CA VAL A 351 6.39 12.66 -14.25
C VAL A 351 6.26 14.17 -14.42
N HIS A 352 5.04 14.69 -14.62
CA HIS A 352 4.82 16.12 -14.77
C HIS A 352 5.19 16.91 -13.50
N GLN A 353 4.79 16.42 -12.32
CA GLN A 353 5.19 17.06 -11.05
C GLN A 353 6.70 17.15 -10.89
N LEU A 354 7.44 16.17 -11.37
CA LEU A 354 8.89 16.17 -11.30
C LEU A 354 9.51 17.16 -12.29
N MET A 355 8.94 17.28 -13.49
CA MET A 355 9.32 18.31 -14.47
C MET A 355 9.08 19.72 -13.92
N ASP A 356 7.91 19.96 -13.33
CA ASP A 356 7.56 21.24 -12.70
C ASP A 356 8.55 21.61 -11.58
N LYS A 357 8.86 20.63 -10.72
CA LYS A 357 9.79 20.82 -9.60
C LYS A 357 11.19 21.25 -10.03
N TYR A 358 11.69 20.70 -11.14
CA TYR A 358 13.03 21.00 -11.66
C TYR A 358 13.03 21.98 -12.82
N HIS A 359 11.89 22.60 -13.12
CA HIS A 359 11.72 23.66 -14.12
C HIS A 359 12.22 23.27 -15.52
N VAL A 360 11.91 22.05 -15.96
CA VAL A 360 12.29 21.57 -17.30
C VAL A 360 11.38 22.17 -18.38
N PRO A 361 11.93 22.60 -19.53
CA PRO A 361 11.12 23.04 -20.68
C PRO A 361 10.27 21.89 -21.25
N TYR A 362 8.95 22.02 -21.15
CA TYR A 362 7.99 21.00 -21.62
C TYR A 362 8.10 20.72 -23.11
N ASP A 363 8.19 21.76 -23.95
CA ASP A 363 8.21 21.62 -25.41
C ASP A 363 9.32 20.68 -25.90
N HIS A 364 10.51 20.79 -25.30
CA HIS A 364 11.64 19.93 -25.69
C HIS A 364 11.42 18.48 -25.24
N ALA A 365 11.01 18.29 -23.99
CA ALA A 365 10.74 16.98 -23.43
C ALA A 365 9.64 16.24 -24.20
N GLU A 366 8.54 16.92 -24.53
CA GLU A 366 7.45 16.37 -25.33
C GLU A 366 7.88 16.00 -26.75
N GLN A 367 8.71 16.84 -27.39
CA GLN A 367 9.24 16.53 -28.71
C GLN A 367 10.09 15.26 -28.69
N VAL A 368 10.97 15.12 -27.70
CA VAL A 368 11.81 13.92 -27.52
C VAL A 368 10.93 12.70 -27.24
N ALA A 369 9.98 12.81 -26.32
CA ALA A 369 9.06 11.72 -25.97
C ALA A 369 8.20 11.26 -27.15
N ARG A 370 7.72 12.19 -27.99
CA ARG A 370 6.99 11.87 -29.22
C ARG A 370 7.86 11.07 -30.20
N ILE A 371 9.06 11.57 -30.50
CA ILE A 371 9.98 10.90 -31.44
C ILE A 371 10.35 9.50 -30.90
N ALA A 372 10.66 9.38 -29.62
CA ALA A 372 10.98 8.10 -28.99
C ALA A 372 9.81 7.10 -29.05
N SER A 373 8.58 7.59 -28.80
CA SER A 373 7.36 6.77 -28.91
C SER A 373 7.10 6.33 -30.35
N ASP A 374 7.28 7.22 -31.33
CA ASP A 374 7.10 6.90 -32.75
C ASP A 374 8.07 5.80 -33.21
N ILE A 375 9.34 5.91 -32.81
CA ILE A 375 10.35 4.88 -33.10
C ILE A 375 9.93 3.56 -32.45
N PHE A 376 9.60 3.56 -31.16
CA PHE A 376 9.17 2.35 -30.43
C PHE A 376 7.95 1.67 -31.06
N ILE A 377 6.97 2.45 -31.52
CA ILE A 377 5.78 1.90 -32.18
C ILE A 377 6.14 1.31 -33.55
N GLN A 378 6.93 2.03 -34.35
CA GLN A 378 7.30 1.61 -35.72
C GLN A 378 8.23 0.39 -35.72
N THR A 379 9.04 0.19 -34.67
CA THR A 379 9.96 -0.93 -34.57
C THR A 379 9.35 -2.18 -33.92
N ARG A 380 8.12 -2.10 -33.42
CA ARG A 380 7.42 -3.24 -32.81
C ARG A 380 7.12 -4.31 -33.87
N GLY A 381 7.43 -5.57 -33.56
CA GLY A 381 7.34 -6.69 -34.50
C GLY A 381 8.56 -6.83 -35.43
N ILE A 382 9.53 -5.92 -35.34
CA ILE A 382 10.78 -5.94 -36.12
C ILE A 382 11.98 -6.06 -35.19
N LEU A 383 12.12 -5.13 -34.23
CA LEU A 383 13.23 -5.08 -33.29
C LEU A 383 12.84 -5.54 -31.88
N HIS A 384 11.56 -5.50 -31.53
CA HIS A 384 11.07 -5.92 -30.22
C HIS A 384 9.58 -6.31 -30.24
N GLU A 385 9.17 -7.06 -29.21
CA GLU A 385 7.78 -7.46 -28.95
C GLU A 385 7.19 -6.81 -27.68
N TYR A 386 7.87 -5.80 -27.13
CA TYR A 386 7.43 -5.12 -25.92
C TYR A 386 6.04 -4.49 -26.04
N THR A 387 5.31 -4.48 -24.92
CA THR A 387 3.95 -3.94 -24.82
C THR A 387 3.94 -2.42 -24.62
N SER A 388 2.76 -1.81 -24.69
CA SER A 388 2.56 -0.38 -24.39
C SER A 388 3.02 0.01 -22.98
N TYR A 389 3.07 -0.93 -22.05
CA TYR A 389 3.61 -0.71 -20.72
C TYR A 389 5.09 -0.29 -20.75
N VAL A 390 5.93 -0.96 -21.55
CA VAL A 390 7.34 -0.55 -21.73
C VAL A 390 7.41 0.77 -22.48
N GLY A 391 6.50 1.00 -23.43
CA GLY A 391 6.36 2.30 -24.09
C GLY A 391 6.08 3.45 -23.12
N HIS A 392 5.31 3.21 -22.05
CA HIS A 392 5.07 4.23 -21.00
C HIS A 392 6.31 4.52 -20.15
N LEU A 393 7.14 3.51 -19.85
CA LEU A 393 8.44 3.71 -19.19
C LEU A 393 9.38 4.53 -20.09
N LEU A 394 9.42 4.23 -21.39
CA LEU A 394 10.18 5.01 -22.37
C LEU A 394 9.69 6.47 -22.44
N TRP A 395 8.37 6.68 -22.45
CA TRP A 395 7.78 8.02 -22.39
C TRP A 395 8.23 8.75 -21.13
N SER A 396 8.16 8.11 -19.96
CA SER A 396 8.58 8.69 -18.69
C SER A 396 10.06 9.08 -18.69
N ALA A 397 10.94 8.19 -19.18
CA ALA A 397 12.37 8.47 -19.32
C ALA A 397 12.63 9.63 -20.29
N SER A 398 11.90 9.67 -21.40
CA SER A 398 12.01 10.73 -22.41
C SER A 398 11.53 12.08 -21.88
N MET A 399 10.48 12.12 -21.07
CA MET A 399 9.99 13.35 -20.44
C MET A 399 10.98 13.87 -19.38
N LEU A 400 11.67 12.96 -18.68
CA LEU A 400 12.54 13.28 -17.55
C LEU A 400 14.03 13.37 -17.92
N HIS A 401 14.42 13.10 -19.18
CA HIS A 401 15.82 12.95 -19.57
C HIS A 401 16.70 14.16 -19.22
N ASP A 402 16.11 15.35 -19.19
CA ASP A 402 16.81 16.62 -18.97
C ASP A 402 16.63 17.24 -17.57
N ILE A 403 15.95 16.56 -16.62
CA ILE A 403 15.77 17.13 -15.27
C ILE A 403 17.10 17.39 -14.54
N GLY A 404 18.16 16.65 -14.90
CA GLY A 404 19.51 16.84 -14.40
C GLY A 404 20.16 18.17 -14.77
N MET A 405 19.63 18.87 -15.77
CA MET A 405 20.09 20.21 -16.15
C MET A 405 19.92 21.23 -15.02
N PHE A 406 18.99 20.98 -14.10
CA PHE A 406 18.82 21.74 -12.86
C PHE A 406 20.09 21.73 -11.98
N ILE A 407 20.84 20.63 -11.99
CA ILE A 407 22.12 20.49 -11.26
C ILE A 407 23.27 21.06 -12.10
N GLY A 408 23.35 20.65 -13.36
CA GLY A 408 24.42 21.09 -14.26
C GLY A 408 24.36 20.42 -15.62
N ARG A 409 24.90 21.11 -16.64
CA ARG A 409 24.90 20.64 -18.04
C ARG A 409 25.81 19.45 -18.27
N ASN A 410 27.00 19.49 -17.68
CA ASN A 410 28.00 18.44 -17.85
C ASN A 410 27.55 17.17 -17.14
N GLY A 411 27.29 16.12 -17.91
CA GLY A 411 26.79 14.86 -17.35
C GLY A 411 25.35 14.93 -16.85
N HIS A 412 24.51 15.86 -17.38
CA HIS A 412 23.12 16.01 -16.97
C HIS A 412 22.35 14.68 -16.95
N HIS A 413 22.59 13.75 -17.90
CA HIS A 413 21.98 12.42 -17.87
C HIS A 413 22.23 11.63 -16.57
N LYS A 414 23.42 11.76 -15.94
CA LYS A 414 23.72 11.14 -14.64
C LYS A 414 22.98 11.84 -13.50
N HIS A 415 22.85 13.16 -13.60
CA HIS A 415 22.05 13.96 -12.67
C HIS A 415 20.56 13.62 -12.80
N SER A 416 20.04 13.46 -14.02
CA SER A 416 18.68 13.02 -14.30
C SER A 416 18.43 11.65 -13.68
N TYR A 417 19.29 10.67 -13.97
CA TYR A 417 19.22 9.35 -13.33
C TYR A 417 19.18 9.42 -11.80
N TYR A 418 20.08 10.21 -11.19
CA TYR A 418 20.11 10.39 -9.74
C TYR A 418 18.80 11.01 -9.22
N LEU A 419 18.30 12.05 -9.86
CA LEU A 419 17.06 12.73 -9.47
C LEU A 419 15.84 11.81 -9.63
N ILE A 420 15.71 11.08 -10.75
CA ILE A 420 14.63 10.12 -10.99
C ILE A 420 14.62 9.06 -9.89
N LYS A 421 15.79 8.44 -9.65
CA LYS A 421 15.96 7.37 -8.68
C LYS A 421 15.62 7.76 -7.24
N HIS A 422 15.83 9.03 -6.87
CA HIS A 422 15.68 9.49 -5.49
C HIS A 422 14.49 10.41 -5.25
N SER A 423 13.70 10.75 -6.28
CA SER A 423 12.54 11.63 -6.13
C SER A 423 11.25 10.90 -5.70
N GLY A 424 11.17 9.59 -5.95
CA GLY A 424 10.01 8.77 -5.61
C GLY A 424 8.86 8.96 -6.59
N LEU A 425 9.05 8.47 -7.83
CA LEU A 425 8.09 8.56 -8.92
C LEU A 425 6.84 7.70 -8.62
N LEU A 426 5.72 8.34 -8.28
CA LEU A 426 4.50 7.65 -7.87
C LEU A 426 3.88 6.84 -9.01
N GLY A 427 3.19 5.75 -8.67
CA GLY A 427 2.63 4.78 -9.60
C GLY A 427 3.66 3.83 -10.21
N HIS A 428 4.95 3.98 -9.87
CA HIS A 428 6.04 3.14 -10.34
C HIS A 428 6.60 2.26 -9.21
N SER A 429 7.02 1.04 -9.55
CA SER A 429 7.82 0.17 -8.69
C SER A 429 9.28 0.63 -8.65
N GLU A 430 10.05 0.16 -7.67
CA GLU A 430 11.49 0.44 -7.58
C GLU A 430 12.26 -0.08 -8.80
N GLU A 431 11.82 -1.18 -9.39
CA GLU A 431 12.41 -1.74 -10.62
C GLU A 431 12.11 -0.85 -11.83
N GLU A 432 10.85 -0.41 -11.97
CA GLU A 432 10.44 0.52 -13.04
C GLU A 432 11.21 1.84 -12.95
N VAL A 433 11.36 2.41 -11.75
CA VAL A 433 12.18 3.62 -11.51
C VAL A 433 13.66 3.38 -11.83
N GLY A 434 14.17 2.16 -11.69
CA GLY A 434 15.53 1.81 -12.09
C GLY A 434 15.73 1.67 -13.60
N ILE A 435 14.66 1.37 -14.34
CA ILE A 435 14.64 1.26 -15.81
C ILE A 435 14.53 2.65 -16.46
N ILE A 436 13.71 3.53 -15.87
CA ILE A 436 13.55 4.94 -16.26
C ILE A 436 14.85 5.70 -15.96
#